data_AF-A0A1Q6LDD0-F1
#
_entry.id   AF-A0A1Q6LDD0-F1
#
_cell.length_a   1.000
_cell.length_b   1.000
_cell.length_c   1.000
_cell.angle_alpha   90.00
_cell.angle_beta   90.00
_cell.angle_gamma   90.00
#
_symmetry.space_group_name_H-M   'P 1'
#
loop_
_entity.id
_entity.type
_entity.pdbx_description
1 polymer ?
#
loop_
_entity_poly.entity_id
_entity_poly.type
_entity_poly.pdbx_seq_one_letter_code
_entity_poly.pdbx_strand_id
1 'polypeptide(L)'
;MKQDLIEKIKVLLLFGKRNVDGEERDGQVEKILVEEDDTAHYFYMKDYLKDHFKDEDELQVTAREKHDVNSIFYEIQKLGHIAFAENTSTPTYKTGIFYMPNEISDKQRESLKKLQKQLELEDYNITEFLNLHRDENGILLGNQKNGKASILEEFTEEQERQ
;
A
#
# COMPACT_ATOMS: atom_id res chain seq x y z
N MET A 1 16.85 -6.50 -17.26
CA MET A 1 16.78 -5.85 -15.93
C MET A 1 16.52 -6.95 -14.92
N LYS A 2 17.29 -7.05 -13.83
CA LYS A 2 16.89 -7.90 -12.70
C LYS A 2 15.60 -7.30 -12.16
N GLN A 3 14.51 -8.03 -12.29
CA GLN A 3 13.23 -7.63 -11.70
C GLN A 3 13.41 -7.74 -10.18
N ASP A 4 13.25 -6.64 -9.45
CA ASP A 4 13.39 -6.68 -7.99
C ASP A 4 12.27 -7.55 -7.43
N LEU A 5 12.62 -8.71 -6.86
CA LEU A 5 11.68 -9.65 -6.27
C LEU A 5 10.83 -8.96 -5.21
N ILE A 6 9.51 -9.22 -5.19
CA ILE A 6 8.60 -8.60 -4.22
C ILE A 6 9.00 -8.95 -2.78
N GLU A 7 9.57 -10.13 -2.55
CA GLU A 7 10.04 -10.58 -1.24
C GLU A 7 11.14 -9.70 -0.62
N LYS A 8 11.78 -8.83 -1.43
CA LYS A 8 12.78 -7.86 -0.95
C LYS A 8 12.17 -6.52 -0.59
N ILE A 9 10.88 -6.34 -0.82
CA ILE A 9 10.14 -5.13 -0.52
C ILE A 9 9.51 -5.31 0.85
N LYS A 10 9.71 -4.36 1.75
CA LYS A 10 8.98 -4.30 3.02
C LYS A 10 7.64 -3.61 2.83
N VAL A 11 7.67 -2.45 2.16
CA VAL A 11 6.50 -1.63 1.84
C VAL A 11 6.64 -1.11 0.41
N LEU A 12 5.53 -1.08 -0.32
CA LEU A 12 5.42 -0.39 -1.59
C LEU A 12 4.31 0.67 -1.49
N LEU A 13 4.61 1.87 -1.96
CA LEU A 13 3.65 2.95 -2.11
C LEU A 13 3.41 3.20 -3.60
N LEU A 14 2.14 3.27 -4.00
CA LEU A 14 1.73 3.64 -5.34
C LEU A 14 0.89 4.92 -5.27
N PHE A 15 1.51 6.02 -5.66
CA PHE A 15 0.96 7.37 -5.50
C PHE A 15 -0.18 7.64 -6.47
N GLY A 16 -1.12 8.46 -6.02
CA GLY A 16 -2.31 8.89 -6.76
C GLY A 16 -2.24 10.37 -7.13
N LYS A 17 -3.37 10.95 -7.51
CA LYS A 17 -3.44 12.33 -8.03
C LYS A 17 -3.07 13.43 -7.04
N ARG A 18 -3.13 13.15 -5.74
CA ARG A 18 -2.77 14.12 -4.71
C ARG A 18 -1.25 14.36 -4.74
N ASN A 19 -0.83 15.62 -4.77
CA ASN A 19 0.59 15.97 -4.69
C ASN A 19 1.15 15.58 -3.32
N VAL A 20 2.40 15.14 -3.31
CA VAL A 20 3.14 14.81 -2.08
C VAL A 20 4.34 15.72 -2.01
N ASP A 21 4.47 16.49 -0.92
CA ASP A 21 5.54 17.47 -0.70
C ASP A 21 5.71 18.47 -1.86
N GLY A 22 4.59 18.84 -2.48
CA GLY A 22 4.54 19.77 -3.62
C GLY A 22 4.78 19.15 -5.00
N GLU A 23 5.02 17.84 -5.09
CA GLU A 23 5.31 17.15 -6.35
C GLU A 23 4.12 16.31 -6.87
N GLU A 24 3.87 16.34 -8.19
CA GLU A 24 2.93 15.42 -8.85
C GLU A 24 3.59 14.03 -8.99
N ARG A 25 3.05 13.05 -8.28
CA ARG A 25 3.60 11.68 -8.26
C ARG A 25 2.63 10.62 -8.79
N ASP A 26 1.54 11.02 -9.45
CA ASP A 26 0.47 10.10 -9.87
C ASP A 26 0.99 8.91 -10.70
N GLY A 27 0.70 7.70 -10.22
CA GLY A 27 1.13 6.43 -10.80
C GLY A 27 2.58 6.03 -10.52
N GLN A 28 3.37 6.86 -9.84
CA GLN A 28 4.73 6.50 -9.44
C GLN A 28 4.70 5.41 -8.36
N VAL A 29 5.65 4.48 -8.45
CA VAL A 29 5.84 3.40 -7.48
C VAL A 29 7.11 3.69 -6.69
N GLU A 30 6.99 3.67 -5.37
CA GLU A 30 8.11 3.77 -4.45
C GLU A 30 8.20 2.49 -3.62
N LYS A 31 9.41 1.97 -3.48
CA LYS A 31 9.69 0.70 -2.80
C LYS A 31 10.61 0.97 -1.63
N ILE A 32 10.17 0.58 -0.45
CA ILE A 32 10.98 0.53 0.76
C ILE A 32 11.43 -0.91 0.91
N LEU A 33 12.73 -1.16 0.75
CA LEU A 33 13.31 -2.50 0.74
C LEU A 33 13.52 -3.01 2.17
N VAL A 34 13.52 -4.34 2.32
CA VAL A 34 13.91 -5.00 3.58
C VAL A 34 15.39 -4.73 3.85
N GLU A 35 15.68 -4.24 5.06
CA GLU A 35 17.03 -4.03 5.58
C GLU A 35 17.61 -5.34 6.17
N GLU A 36 18.93 -5.37 6.42
CA GLU A 36 19.59 -6.55 7.00
C GLU A 36 19.03 -6.91 8.39
N ASP A 37 18.74 -5.89 9.21
CA ASP A 37 18.07 -6.03 10.49
C ASP A 37 16.55 -5.84 10.30
N ASP A 38 15.86 -6.87 9.74
CA ASP A 38 14.44 -6.76 9.44
C ASP A 38 13.61 -6.43 10.70
N THR A 39 13.02 -5.23 10.71
CA THR A 39 12.14 -4.74 11.78
C THR A 39 10.66 -4.74 11.37
N ALA A 40 9.77 -4.39 12.28
CA ALA A 40 8.35 -4.22 11.97
C ALA A 40 8.14 -3.09 10.94
N HIS A 41 7.17 -3.24 10.03
CA HIS A 41 6.84 -2.23 9.00
C HIS A 41 6.64 -0.82 9.54
N TYR A 42 6.14 -0.71 10.78
CA TYR A 42 5.99 0.57 11.46
C TYR A 42 7.30 1.36 11.52
N PHE A 43 8.45 0.72 11.79
CA PHE A 43 9.73 1.44 11.89
C PHE A 43 10.20 1.96 10.53
N TYR A 44 10.05 1.16 9.47
CA TYR A 44 10.32 1.58 8.10
C TYR A 44 9.47 2.78 7.71
N MET A 45 8.15 2.71 7.96
CA MET A 45 7.25 3.81 7.64
C MET A 45 7.51 5.05 8.50
N LYS A 46 7.83 4.87 9.78
CA LYS A 46 8.18 5.98 10.67
C LYS A 46 9.43 6.71 10.19
N ASP A 47 10.44 5.99 9.71
CA ASP A 47 11.65 6.59 9.18
C ASP A 47 11.39 7.29 7.85
N TYR A 48 10.71 6.61 6.93
CA TYR A 48 10.31 7.15 5.63
C TYR A 48 9.54 8.47 5.73
N LEU A 49 8.59 8.56 6.67
CA LEU A 49 7.73 9.74 6.87
C LEU A 49 8.46 10.94 7.48
N LYS A 50 9.71 10.82 7.94
CA LYS A 50 10.50 11.98 8.39
C LYS A 50 10.80 12.94 7.23
N ASP A 51 11.01 12.39 6.04
CA ASP A 51 11.43 13.14 4.87
C ASP A 51 10.34 13.24 3.79
N HIS A 52 9.23 12.51 3.94
CA HIS A 52 8.12 12.45 2.99
C HIS A 52 6.77 12.72 3.66
N PHE A 53 5.80 13.20 2.88
CA PHE A 53 4.45 13.57 3.35
C PHE A 53 4.46 14.59 4.49
N LYS A 54 5.40 15.55 4.47
CA LYS A 54 5.61 16.52 5.55
C LYS A 54 4.43 17.48 5.70
N ASP A 55 3.73 17.73 4.60
CA ASP A 55 2.56 18.62 4.57
C ASP A 55 1.25 17.91 4.95
N GLU A 56 1.27 16.60 5.23
CA GLU A 56 0.08 15.83 5.59
C GLU A 56 -0.04 15.66 7.11
N ASP A 57 -0.58 16.68 7.77
CA ASP A 57 -0.67 16.77 9.24
C ASP A 57 -1.29 15.52 9.90
N GLU A 58 -2.40 15.00 9.38
CA GLU A 58 -3.08 13.84 9.95
C GLU A 58 -2.21 12.57 9.91
N LEU A 59 -1.48 12.38 8.82
CA LEU A 59 -0.54 11.26 8.63
C LEU A 59 0.67 11.42 9.57
N GLN A 60 1.23 12.63 9.67
CA GLN A 60 2.35 12.94 10.55
C GLN A 60 1.99 12.81 12.04
N VAL A 61 0.79 13.21 12.45
CA VAL A 61 0.26 12.98 13.80
C VAL A 61 0.07 11.49 14.05
N THR A 62 -0.54 10.76 13.12
CA THR A 62 -0.78 9.32 13.24
C THR A 62 0.52 8.54 13.43
N ALA A 63 1.56 8.85 12.64
CA ALA A 63 2.87 8.22 12.76
C ALA A 63 3.54 8.49 14.13
N ARG A 64 3.28 9.65 14.74
CA ARG A 64 3.83 10.01 16.07
C ARG A 64 3.05 9.42 17.24
N GLU A 65 1.74 9.30 17.13
CA GLU A 65 0.87 8.98 18.29
C GLU A 65 0.35 7.54 18.32
N LYS A 66 0.08 6.91 17.17
CA LYS A 66 -0.58 5.59 17.12
C LYS A 66 0.39 4.42 17.21
N HIS A 67 1.66 4.64 16.84
CA HIS A 67 2.72 3.63 16.87
C HIS A 67 2.38 2.29 16.18
N ASP A 68 1.54 2.34 15.15
CA ASP A 68 1.03 1.18 14.40
C ASP A 68 1.02 1.49 12.91
N VAL A 69 1.42 0.51 12.10
CA VAL A 69 1.54 0.68 10.65
C VAL A 69 0.18 0.68 9.95
N ASN A 70 -0.81 -0.04 10.48
CA ASN A 70 -2.13 -0.13 9.84
C ASN A 70 -2.83 1.24 9.87
N SER A 71 -2.65 1.99 10.95
CA SER A 71 -3.11 3.37 11.07
C SER A 71 -2.41 4.31 10.08
N ILE A 72 -1.11 4.12 9.84
CA ILE A 72 -0.37 4.87 8.82
C ILE A 72 -0.92 4.57 7.42
N PHE A 73 -1.06 3.29 7.07
CA PHE A 73 -1.59 2.89 5.77
C PHE A 73 -3.05 3.30 5.54
N TYR A 74 -3.84 3.35 6.60
CA TYR A 74 -5.19 3.91 6.55
C TYR A 74 -5.19 5.38 6.15
N GLU A 75 -4.31 6.22 6.72
CA GLU A 75 -4.22 7.63 6.30
C GLU A 75 -3.66 7.75 4.89
N ILE A 76 -2.67 6.94 4.50
CA ILE A 76 -2.13 6.92 3.14
C ILE A 76 -3.22 6.59 2.11
N GLN A 77 -4.07 5.59 2.36
CA GLN A 77 -5.16 5.30 1.42
C GLN A 77 -6.22 6.41 1.37
N LYS A 78 -6.49 7.08 2.49
CA LYS A 78 -7.42 8.21 2.54
C LYS A 78 -6.95 9.38 1.67
N LEU A 79 -5.63 9.53 1.50
CA LEU A 79 -5.01 10.50 0.58
C LEU A 79 -5.12 10.09 -0.91
N GLY A 80 -5.68 8.93 -1.22
CA GLY A 80 -5.84 8.40 -2.58
C GLY A 80 -4.62 7.62 -3.08
N HIS A 81 -3.74 7.19 -2.19
CA HIS A 81 -2.57 6.37 -2.52
C HIS A 81 -2.83 4.91 -2.20
N ILE A 82 -2.09 4.00 -2.81
CA ILE A 82 -2.13 2.59 -2.47
C ILE A 82 -0.91 2.27 -1.62
N ALA A 83 -1.11 1.58 -0.50
CA ALA A 83 -0.01 1.02 0.30
C ALA A 83 -0.06 -0.51 0.24
N PHE A 84 1.08 -1.13 0.00
CA PHE A 84 1.28 -2.57 0.04
C PHE A 84 2.31 -2.91 1.10
N ALA A 85 2.00 -3.84 1.98
CA ALA A 85 2.92 -4.39 2.97
C ALA A 85 3.19 -5.86 2.65
N GLU A 86 4.46 -6.22 2.50
CA GLU A 86 4.88 -7.62 2.35
C GLU A 86 4.90 -8.27 3.72
N ASN A 87 4.21 -9.38 3.90
CA ASN A 87 4.11 -10.02 5.21
C ASN A 87 5.36 -10.89 5.48
N THR A 88 6.24 -10.40 6.35
CA THR A 88 7.48 -11.10 6.72
C THR A 88 7.31 -12.16 7.82
N SER A 89 6.12 -12.30 8.41
CA SER A 89 5.85 -13.18 9.56
C SER A 89 5.28 -14.55 9.18
N THR A 90 6.16 -15.53 8.95
CA THR A 90 5.90 -16.99 9.12
C THR A 90 4.92 -17.77 8.22
N PRO A 91 4.42 -17.33 7.04
CA PRO A 91 3.78 -18.28 6.13
C PRO A 91 4.81 -19.09 5.35
N THR A 92 4.51 -20.34 5.04
CA THR A 92 5.26 -21.17 4.07
C THR A 92 5.05 -20.72 2.61
N TYR A 93 4.32 -19.62 2.40
CA TYR A 93 3.89 -19.09 1.11
C TYR A 93 3.91 -17.56 1.14
N LYS A 94 4.19 -16.95 -0.02
CA LYS A 94 4.31 -15.49 -0.17
C LYS A 94 2.98 -14.80 0.08
N THR A 95 2.96 -13.78 0.94
CA THR A 95 1.73 -13.00 1.22
C THR A 95 1.99 -11.52 1.33
N GLY A 96 0.97 -10.72 1.04
CA GLY A 96 1.01 -9.29 1.25
C GLY A 96 -0.37 -8.67 1.41
N ILE A 97 -0.40 -7.47 1.95
CA ILE A 97 -1.62 -6.74 2.31
C ILE A 97 -1.66 -5.43 1.54
N PHE A 98 -2.74 -5.21 0.79
CA PHE A 98 -3.04 -3.92 0.16
C PHE A 98 -4.03 -3.12 1.00
N TYR A 99 -3.74 -1.83 1.13
CA TYR A 99 -4.65 -0.80 1.60
C TYR A 99 -5.04 0.04 0.38
N MET A 100 -6.26 -0.20 -0.10
CA MET A 100 -6.74 0.38 -1.34
C MET A 100 -7.60 1.61 -1.06
N PRO A 101 -7.40 2.72 -1.80
CA PRO A 101 -8.34 3.83 -1.78
C PRO A 101 -9.63 3.42 -2.50
N ASN A 102 -10.72 4.18 -2.27
CA ASN A 102 -12.01 3.89 -2.92
C ASN A 102 -11.96 4.02 -4.45
N GLU A 103 -11.09 4.89 -4.97
CA GLU A 103 -10.90 5.13 -6.40
C GLU A 103 -9.42 5.29 -6.71
N ILE A 104 -8.99 4.85 -7.90
CA ILE A 104 -7.61 4.98 -8.37
C ILE A 104 -7.57 5.69 -9.72
N SER A 105 -6.47 6.40 -9.99
CA SER A 105 -6.23 7.04 -11.28
C SER A 105 -5.88 6.04 -12.39
N ASP A 106 -5.95 6.47 -13.65
CA ASP A 106 -5.52 5.65 -14.79
C ASP A 106 -4.01 5.34 -14.71
N LYS A 107 -3.19 6.30 -14.26
CA LYS A 107 -1.76 6.09 -14.05
C LYS A 107 -1.49 5.09 -12.92
N GLN A 108 -2.26 5.14 -11.83
CA GLN A 108 -2.22 4.13 -10.77
C GLN A 108 -2.61 2.76 -11.31
N ARG A 109 -3.69 2.69 -12.10
CA ARG A 109 -4.17 1.45 -12.71
C ARG A 109 -3.10 0.76 -13.55
N GLU A 110 -2.39 1.52 -14.39
CA GLU A 110 -1.30 0.99 -15.20
C GLU A 110 -0.14 0.42 -14.36
N SER A 111 0.26 1.15 -13.31
CA SER A 111 1.32 0.71 -12.40
C SER A 111 0.90 -0.48 -11.55
N LEU A 112 -0.33 -0.49 -11.04
CA LEU A 112 -0.91 -1.60 -10.29
C LEU A 112 -0.99 -2.85 -11.16
N LYS A 113 -1.35 -2.73 -12.45
CA LYS A 113 -1.37 -3.84 -13.40
C LYS A 113 0.01 -4.48 -13.61
N LYS A 114 1.08 -3.68 -13.57
CA LYS A 114 2.45 -4.20 -13.64
C LYS A 114 2.82 -4.93 -12.35
N LEU A 115 2.46 -4.37 -11.20
CA LEU A 115 2.67 -4.98 -9.89
C LEU A 115 1.91 -6.29 -9.74
N GLN A 116 0.63 -6.33 -10.12
CA GLN A 116 -0.22 -7.52 -10.13
C GLN A 116 0.44 -8.67 -10.90
N LYS A 117 0.87 -8.43 -12.15
CA LYS A 117 1.56 -9.45 -12.96
C LYS A 117 2.79 -10.01 -12.27
N GLN A 118 3.54 -9.16 -11.55
CA GLN A 118 4.70 -9.63 -10.80
C GLN A 118 4.29 -10.50 -9.59
N LEU A 119 3.26 -10.08 -8.86
CA LEU A 119 2.69 -10.86 -7.74
C LEU A 119 2.17 -12.23 -8.21
N GLU A 120 1.56 -12.30 -9.40
CA GLU A 120 1.12 -13.55 -10.03
C GLU A 120 2.30 -14.47 -10.38
N LEU A 121 3.36 -13.92 -10.99
CA LEU A 121 4.57 -14.67 -11.33
C LEU A 121 5.28 -15.22 -10.09
N GLU A 122 5.23 -14.49 -8.98
CA GLU A 122 5.83 -14.86 -7.70
C GLU A 122 4.86 -15.65 -6.79
N ASP A 123 3.66 -16.01 -7.27
CA ASP A 123 2.63 -16.78 -6.56
C ASP A 123 2.19 -16.21 -5.19
N TYR A 124 2.06 -14.88 -5.11
CA TYR A 124 1.58 -14.21 -3.89
C TYR A 124 0.10 -14.47 -3.62
N ASN A 125 -0.22 -14.65 -2.33
CA ASN A 125 -1.58 -14.54 -1.82
C ASN A 125 -1.77 -13.15 -1.22
N ILE A 126 -2.86 -12.50 -1.58
CA ILE A 126 -3.12 -11.12 -1.27
C ILE A 126 -4.31 -11.01 -0.33
N THR A 127 -4.14 -10.17 0.68
CA THR A 127 -5.23 -9.59 1.43
C THR A 127 -5.43 -8.16 0.96
N GLU A 128 -6.66 -7.79 0.65
CA GLU A 128 -7.02 -6.45 0.22
C GLU A 128 -8.02 -5.85 1.21
N PHE A 129 -7.68 -4.69 1.76
CA PHE A 129 -8.56 -3.90 2.60
C PHE A 129 -9.20 -2.77 1.81
N LEU A 130 -10.54 -2.72 1.90
CA LEU A 130 -11.41 -1.85 1.12
C LEU A 130 -12.39 -1.10 2.03
N ASN A 131 -12.84 0.08 1.59
CA ASN A 131 -13.84 0.89 2.30
C ASN A 131 -13.50 1.09 3.78
N LEU A 132 -12.21 1.28 4.06
CA LEU A 132 -11.72 1.45 5.41
C LEU A 132 -12.26 2.75 6.01
N HIS A 133 -12.69 2.69 7.26
CA HIS A 133 -13.16 3.83 8.04
C HIS A 133 -12.91 3.58 9.54
N ARG A 134 -12.92 4.65 10.34
CA ARG A 134 -12.89 4.53 11.80
C ARG A 134 -14.29 4.68 12.37
N ASP A 135 -14.65 3.82 13.30
CA ASP A 135 -15.88 3.97 14.09
C ASP A 135 -15.74 5.05 15.18
N GLU A 136 -16.80 5.25 15.96
CA GLU A 136 -16.84 6.21 17.07
C GLU A 136 -15.79 5.95 18.18
N ASN A 137 -15.29 4.71 18.28
CA ASN A 137 -14.25 4.31 19.21
C ASN A 137 -12.84 4.39 18.60
N GLY A 138 -12.74 4.81 17.34
CA GLY A 138 -11.48 4.89 16.58
C GLY A 138 -10.98 3.54 16.05
N ILE A 139 -11.80 2.48 16.12
CA ILE A 139 -11.47 1.15 15.60
C ILE A 139 -11.55 1.20 14.08
N LEU A 140 -10.53 0.65 13.42
CA LEU A 140 -10.48 0.54 11.97
C LEU A 140 -11.39 -0.60 11.52
N LEU A 141 -12.40 -0.27 10.73
CA LEU A 141 -13.36 -1.20 10.14
C LEU A 141 -13.30 -1.09 8.61
N GLY A 142 -13.72 -2.15 7.92
CA GLY A 142 -13.86 -2.17 6.47
C GLY A 142 -14.08 -3.57 5.95
N ASN A 143 -14.05 -3.70 4.63
CA ASN A 143 -14.15 -4.97 3.95
C ASN A 143 -12.76 -5.56 3.71
N GLN A 144 -12.68 -6.88 3.75
CA GLN A 144 -11.48 -7.62 3.42
C GLN A 144 -11.77 -8.63 2.30
N LYS A 145 -10.93 -8.65 1.27
CA LYS A 145 -10.87 -9.73 0.28
C LYS A 145 -9.56 -10.48 0.43
N ASN A 146 -9.60 -11.79 0.18
CA ASN A 146 -8.41 -12.65 0.23
C ASN A 146 -8.39 -13.54 -1.00
N GLY A 147 -7.24 -13.70 -1.63
CA GLY A 147 -7.11 -14.57 -2.79
C GLY A 147 -5.74 -14.50 -3.44
N LYS A 148 -5.65 -14.98 -4.68
CA LYS A 148 -4.47 -14.78 -5.52
C LYS A 148 -4.42 -13.34 -6.01
N ALA A 149 -3.27 -12.93 -6.56
CA ALA A 149 -3.08 -11.58 -7.09
C ALA A 149 -4.14 -11.14 -8.12
N SER A 150 -4.84 -12.08 -8.77
CA SER A 150 -5.99 -11.80 -9.65
C SER A 150 -7.14 -11.04 -8.97
N ILE A 151 -7.23 -11.02 -7.63
CA ILE A 151 -8.25 -10.20 -6.96
C ILE A 151 -8.11 -8.70 -7.27
N LEU A 152 -6.92 -8.25 -7.68
CA LEU A 152 -6.65 -6.86 -8.06
C LEU A 152 -7.27 -6.49 -9.43
N GLU A 153 -7.83 -7.45 -10.19
CA GLU A 153 -8.49 -7.21 -11.48
C GLU A 153 -9.64 -6.20 -11.37
N GLU A 154 -10.33 -6.13 -10.24
CA GLU A 154 -11.37 -5.11 -9.96
C GLU A 154 -10.84 -3.68 -10.12
N PHE A 155 -9.56 -3.48 -9.82
CA PHE A 155 -8.88 -2.20 -9.92
C PHE A 155 -8.04 -2.06 -11.18
N THR A 156 -7.58 -3.15 -11.81
CA THR A 156 -6.66 -3.10 -12.95
C THR A 156 -7.32 -3.29 -14.31
N GLU A 157 -8.50 -3.89 -14.35
CA GLU A 157 -9.33 -3.95 -15.55
C GLU A 157 -10.13 -2.65 -15.67
N GLU A 158 -10.23 -2.10 -16.86
CA GLU A 158 -11.16 -0.99 -17.10
C GLU A 158 -12.55 -1.54 -16.85
N GLN A 159 -13.27 -1.03 -15.84
CA GLN A 159 -14.71 -1.21 -15.83
C GLN A 159 -15.21 -0.52 -17.09
N GLU A 160 -15.61 -1.30 -18.09
CA GLU A 160 -16.40 -0.81 -19.21
C GLU A 160 -17.57 -0.05 -18.58
N ARG A 161 -17.51 1.28 -18.64
CA ARG A 161 -18.61 2.13 -18.19
C ARG A 161 -19.78 1.79 -19.11
N GLN A 162 -20.72 1.00 -18.60
CA GLN A 162 -22.06 0.89 -19.19
C GLN A 162 -22.80 2.20 -19.03
#